data_AF-A0A7R6XT82-F1
#
_entry.id   AF-A0A7R6XT82-F1
#
_cell.length_a   1.000
_cell.length_b   1.000
_cell.length_c   1.000
_cell.angle_alpha   90.00
_cell.angle_beta   90.00
_cell.angle_gamma   90.00
#
_symmetry.space_group_name_H-M   'P 1'
#
loop_
_entity.id
_entity.type
_entity.pdbx_description
1 polymer ?
#
loop_
_entity_poly.entity_id
_entity_poly.type
_entity_poly.pdbx_seq_one_letter_code
_entity_poly.pdbx_strand_id
1 'polypeptide(L)'
;MNLARLSRLLACALHVVALAAAFGLSGSWASADPVSHGKALVESNCARCHAIGRTDKSSHPDAPAFRVLSQRYPIADLEEALAEGLSTGHPDMPEWVASPDQIDAILAYIETLQQP
;
A
#
# COMPACT_ATOMS: atom_id res chain seq x y z
N MET A 1 -44.95 -43.31 5.45
CA MET A 1 -43.92 -42.25 5.62
C MET A 1 -44.56 -41.10 6.38
N ASN A 2 -44.00 -40.68 7.52
CA ASN A 2 -44.70 -39.84 8.50
C ASN A 2 -44.50 -38.34 8.19
N LEU A 3 -45.58 -37.56 8.09
CA LEU A 3 -45.54 -36.13 7.67
C LEU A 3 -44.57 -35.28 8.52
N ALA A 4 -44.40 -35.65 9.80
CA ALA A 4 -43.46 -34.99 10.72
C ALA A 4 -41.97 -35.19 10.38
N ARG A 5 -41.61 -36.22 9.60
CA ARG A 5 -40.24 -36.41 9.09
C ARG A 5 -39.98 -35.56 7.85
N LEU A 6 -41.01 -35.33 7.02
CA LEU A 6 -40.90 -34.50 5.82
C LEU A 6 -40.75 -33.00 6.17
N SER A 7 -41.46 -32.52 7.19
CA SER A 7 -41.37 -31.13 7.67
C SER A 7 -40.02 -30.79 8.31
N ARG A 8 -39.40 -31.74 9.04
CA ARG A 8 -38.06 -31.58 9.63
C ARG A 8 -36.96 -31.54 8.58
N LEU A 9 -37.08 -32.33 7.51
CA LEU A 9 -36.13 -32.34 6.39
C LEU A 9 -36.22 -31.04 5.57
N LEU A 10 -37.44 -30.53 5.34
CA LEU A 10 -37.66 -29.23 4.70
C LEU A 10 -37.09 -28.06 5.52
N ALA A 11 -37.30 -28.05 6.83
CA ALA A 11 -36.76 -27.03 7.71
C ALA A 11 -35.22 -27.03 7.77
N CYS A 12 -34.59 -28.22 7.72
CA CYS A 12 -33.13 -28.35 7.71
C CYS A 12 -32.53 -27.88 6.37
N ALA A 13 -33.19 -28.20 5.24
CA ALA A 13 -32.79 -27.74 3.92
C ALA A 13 -32.87 -26.20 3.77
N LEU A 14 -33.89 -25.56 4.35
CA LEU A 14 -34.00 -24.09 4.35
C LEU A 14 -32.89 -23.39 5.15
N HIS A 15 -32.40 -23.99 6.25
CA HIS A 15 -31.31 -23.40 7.04
C HIS A 15 -29.95 -23.52 6.36
N VAL A 16 -29.70 -24.60 5.61
CA VAL A 16 -28.44 -24.80 4.86
C VAL A 16 -28.31 -23.81 3.70
N VAL A 17 -29.41 -23.49 3.01
CA VAL A 17 -29.41 -22.52 1.91
C VAL A 17 -29.19 -21.08 2.40
N ALA A 18 -29.76 -20.73 3.55
CA ALA A 18 -29.59 -19.38 4.14
C ALA A 18 -28.14 -19.10 4.60
N LEU A 19 -27.41 -20.11 5.08
CA LEU A 19 -26.01 -19.95 5.49
C LEU A 19 -25.05 -19.80 4.30
N ALA A 20 -25.33 -20.45 3.17
CA ALA A 20 -24.49 -20.36 1.96
C ALA A 20 -24.57 -18.98 1.28
N ALA A 21 -25.71 -18.29 1.38
CA ALA A 21 -25.88 -16.96 0.82
C ALA A 21 -25.07 -15.86 1.56
N ALA A 22 -24.73 -16.08 2.83
CA ALA A 22 -23.96 -15.12 3.62
C ALA A 22 -22.45 -15.14 3.30
N PHE A 23 -21.93 -16.22 2.70
CA PHE A 23 -20.52 -16.36 2.32
C PHE A 23 -20.21 -15.86 0.90
N GLY A 24 -21.24 -15.51 0.13
CA GLY A 24 -21.12 -15.07 -1.27
C GLY A 24 -20.78 -13.58 -1.45
N LEU A 25 -20.82 -12.77 -0.38
CA LEU A 25 -20.33 -11.39 -0.41
C LEU A 25 -18.82 -11.37 -0.14
N SER A 26 -18.06 -12.05 -0.97
CA SER A 26 -16.65 -11.74 -1.15
C SER A 26 -16.60 -10.37 -1.81
N GLY A 27 -16.58 -9.31 -1.00
CA GLY A 27 -16.33 -7.96 -1.48
C GLY A 27 -15.05 -7.99 -2.31
N SER A 28 -15.14 -7.54 -3.56
CA SER A 28 -13.95 -7.32 -4.39
C SER A 28 -13.07 -6.34 -3.61
N TRP A 29 -11.94 -6.82 -3.07
CA TRP A 29 -10.91 -5.96 -2.53
C TRP A 29 -10.43 -5.13 -3.71
N ALA A 30 -10.91 -3.89 -3.82
CA ALA A 30 -10.39 -2.98 -4.81
C ALA A 30 -8.88 -2.88 -4.55
N SER A 31 -8.08 -3.33 -5.52
CA SER A 31 -6.64 -3.06 -5.49
C SER A 31 -6.47 -1.56 -5.28
N ALA A 32 -5.76 -1.16 -4.24
CA ALA A 32 -5.50 0.25 -3.99
C ALA A 32 -4.80 0.83 -5.23
N ASP A 33 -5.22 2.02 -5.66
CA ASP A 33 -4.54 2.75 -6.73
C ASP A 33 -3.03 2.83 -6.40
N PRO A 34 -2.12 2.50 -7.32
CA PRO A 34 -0.68 2.43 -7.04
C PRO A 34 -0.12 3.72 -6.40
N VAL A 35 -0.60 4.89 -6.84
CA VAL A 35 -0.18 6.18 -6.28
C VAL A 35 -0.66 6.33 -4.83
N SER A 36 -1.90 5.95 -4.54
CA SER A 36 -2.44 5.94 -3.17
C SER A 36 -1.70 4.95 -2.26
N HIS A 37 -1.32 3.79 -2.77
CA HIS A 37 -0.54 2.80 -2.05
C HIS A 37 0.88 3.33 -1.75
N GLY A 38 1.54 3.90 -2.76
CA GLY A 38 2.84 4.55 -2.62
C GLY A 38 2.85 5.67 -1.59
N LYS A 39 1.81 6.52 -1.60
CA LYS A 39 1.62 7.57 -0.61
C LYS A 39 1.59 7.02 0.81
N ALA A 40 0.82 5.96 1.06
CA ALA A 40 0.74 5.33 2.38
C ALA A 40 2.08 4.73 2.81
N LEU A 41 2.82 4.13 1.88
CA LEU A 41 4.15 3.57 2.15
C LEU A 41 5.14 4.66 2.54
N VAL A 42 5.22 5.78 1.82
CA VAL A 42 6.15 6.86 2.17
C VAL A 42 5.73 7.62 3.42
N GLU A 43 4.43 7.70 3.71
CA GLU A 43 3.92 8.23 4.99
C GLU A 43 4.40 7.38 6.17
N SER A 44 4.33 6.06 6.04
CA SER A 44 4.72 5.14 7.11
C SER A 44 6.24 5.07 7.30
N ASN A 45 7.02 5.16 6.22
CA ASN A 45 8.44 4.79 6.24
C ASN A 45 9.40 5.97 6.02
N CYS A 46 8.96 7.09 5.44
CA CYS A 46 9.83 8.18 4.99
C CYS A 46 9.52 9.52 5.67
N ALA A 47 8.25 9.76 6.03
CA ALA A 47 7.76 11.05 6.49
C ALA A 47 8.32 11.53 7.84
N ARG A 48 8.98 10.65 8.60
CA ARG A 48 9.70 11.04 9.82
C ARG A 48 10.76 12.11 9.52
N CYS A 49 11.40 12.04 8.35
CA CYS A 49 12.54 12.89 7.98
C CYS A 49 12.27 13.73 6.72
N HIS A 50 11.64 13.12 5.71
CA HIS A 50 11.47 13.75 4.40
C HIS A 50 10.15 14.50 4.29
N ALA A 51 10.18 15.63 3.58
CA ALA A 51 8.97 16.21 3.01
C ALA A 51 8.46 15.30 1.88
N ILE A 52 7.29 14.70 2.08
CA ILE A 52 6.66 13.74 1.19
C ILE A 52 5.43 14.32 0.46
N GLY A 53 5.13 15.60 0.66
CA GLY A 53 4.04 16.32 0.05
C GLY A 53 4.48 17.44 -0.89
N ARG A 54 3.50 18.13 -1.47
CA ARG A 54 3.76 19.24 -2.42
C ARG A 54 4.31 20.49 -1.75
N THR A 55 4.01 20.69 -0.47
CA THR A 55 4.26 21.97 0.23
C THR A 55 4.81 21.82 1.64
N ASP A 56 4.97 20.60 2.14
CA ASP A 56 5.53 20.32 3.45
C ASP A 56 7.05 20.54 3.48
N LYS A 57 7.62 20.51 4.68
CA LYS A 57 9.05 20.71 4.92
C LYS A 57 9.64 19.45 5.53
N SER A 58 10.82 19.06 5.07
CA SER A 58 11.62 18.04 5.71
C SER A 58 11.93 18.47 7.14
N SER A 59 11.79 17.55 8.08
CA SER A 59 12.14 17.75 9.49
C SER A 59 13.64 17.57 9.73
N HIS A 60 14.30 16.75 8.92
CA HIS A 60 15.73 16.51 8.96
C HIS A 60 16.46 17.36 7.90
N PRO A 61 17.54 18.09 8.25
CA PRO A 61 18.20 19.02 7.34
C PRO A 61 18.81 18.34 6.10
N ASP A 62 19.31 17.11 6.26
CA ASP A 62 19.89 16.34 5.16
C ASP A 62 18.86 15.54 4.36
N ALA A 63 17.59 15.53 4.77
CA ALA A 63 16.53 14.80 4.08
C ALA A 63 15.94 15.69 2.97
N PRO A 64 16.25 15.46 1.68
CA PRO A 64 15.64 16.22 0.60
C PRO A 64 14.12 16.01 0.56
N ALA A 65 13.39 17.05 0.17
CA ALA A 65 11.98 16.91 -0.15
C ALA A 65 11.82 16.06 -1.42
N PHE A 66 10.85 15.14 -1.43
CA PHE A 66 10.69 14.19 -2.54
C PHE A 66 10.41 14.88 -3.88
N ARG A 67 9.74 16.03 -3.86
CA ARG A 67 9.40 16.84 -5.04
C ARG A 67 10.59 17.40 -5.83
N VAL A 68 11.82 17.33 -5.32
CA VAL A 68 13.02 17.83 -6.02
C VAL A 68 14.05 16.73 -6.30
N LEU A 69 13.69 15.45 -6.12
CA LEU A 69 14.64 14.35 -6.32
C LEU A 69 15.05 14.22 -7.80
N SER A 70 14.13 14.47 -8.73
CA SER A 70 14.37 14.45 -10.18
C SER A 70 15.46 15.41 -10.64
N GLN A 71 15.75 16.45 -9.86
CA GLN A 71 16.81 17.42 -10.16
C GLN A 71 18.21 16.81 -9.94
N ARG A 72 18.31 15.68 -9.22
CA ARG A 72 19.58 15.01 -8.91
C ARG A 72 19.76 13.72 -9.72
N TYR A 73 18.68 12.97 -9.93
CA TYR A 73 18.69 11.71 -10.65
C TYR A 73 17.27 11.33 -11.10
N PRO A 74 17.11 10.49 -12.15
CA PRO A 74 15.83 9.87 -12.49
C PRO A 74 15.19 9.17 -11.28
N ILE A 75 13.89 9.32 -11.07
CA ILE A 75 13.19 8.68 -9.94
C ILE A 75 13.31 7.16 -9.98
N ALA A 76 13.34 6.56 -11.18
CA ALA A 76 13.54 5.14 -11.36
C ALA A 76 14.86 4.62 -10.76
N ASP A 77 15.89 5.45 -10.65
CA ASP A 77 17.19 5.05 -10.07
C ASP A 77 17.11 4.75 -8.56
N LEU A 78 15.97 5.04 -7.91
CA LEU A 78 15.71 4.66 -6.53
C LEU A 78 15.35 3.18 -6.35
N GLU A 79 15.03 2.46 -7.44
CA GLU A 79 14.57 1.06 -7.40
C GLU A 79 15.53 0.13 -6.65
N GLU A 80 16.82 0.17 -7.01
CA GLU A 80 17.85 -0.68 -6.38
C GLU A 80 17.98 -0.37 -4.88
N ALA A 81 18.03 0.91 -4.52
CA ALA A 81 18.12 1.31 -3.12
C ALA A 81 16.88 0.91 -2.32
N LEU A 82 15.69 0.92 -2.92
CA LEU A 82 14.46 0.44 -2.27
C LEU A 82 14.42 -1.10 -2.15
N ALA A 83 15.01 -1.81 -3.12
CA ALA A 83 15.07 -3.27 -3.14
C ALA A 83 16.12 -3.85 -2.18
N GLU A 84 17.24 -3.15 -1.97
CA GLU A 84 18.33 -3.61 -1.10
C GLU A 84 18.26 -3.04 0.32
N GLY A 85 17.54 -1.92 0.48
CA GLY A 85 17.45 -1.18 1.73
C GLY A 85 18.02 0.22 1.58
N LEU A 86 17.21 1.23 1.90
CA LEU A 86 17.60 2.63 1.75
C LEU A 86 18.67 3.03 2.79
N SER A 87 19.94 3.04 2.38
CA SER A 87 21.04 3.54 3.20
C SER A 87 21.76 4.67 2.44
N THR A 88 21.35 5.92 2.70
CA THR A 88 21.88 7.10 1.98
C THR A 88 23.09 7.73 2.64
N GLY A 89 23.81 7.00 3.50
CA GLY A 89 25.08 7.45 4.08
C GLY A 89 25.00 8.26 5.37
N HIS A 90 23.84 8.28 6.05
CA HIS A 90 23.76 8.73 7.46
C HIS A 90 22.97 7.71 8.30
N PRO A 91 23.35 7.49 9.58
CA PRO A 91 22.77 6.43 10.41
C PRO A 91 21.29 6.63 10.79
N ASP A 92 20.77 7.85 10.60
CA ASP A 92 19.40 8.19 11.01
C ASP A 92 18.30 7.75 10.03
N MET A 93 18.67 7.29 8.83
CA MET A 93 17.72 6.79 7.84
C MET A 93 17.39 5.33 8.18
N PRO A 94 16.12 4.99 8.43
CA PRO A 94 15.74 3.60 8.70
C PRO A 94 15.98 2.72 7.47
N GLU A 95 16.64 1.59 7.68
CA GLU A 95 16.78 0.56 6.65
C GLU A 95 15.56 -0.36 6.65
N TRP A 96 14.98 -0.56 5.48
CA TRP A 96 13.92 -1.52 5.24
C TRP A 96 13.89 -1.86 3.76
N VAL A 97 13.48 -3.09 3.45
CA VAL A 97 13.44 -3.60 2.08
C VAL A 97 11.99 -3.57 1.59
N ALA A 98 11.77 -2.89 0.46
CA ALA A 98 10.48 -2.87 -0.21
C ALA A 98 10.34 -4.09 -1.14
N SER A 99 9.16 -4.71 -1.16
CA SER A 99 8.83 -5.70 -2.19
C SER A 99 8.67 -5.02 -3.57
N PRO A 100 8.82 -5.75 -4.70
CA PRO A 100 8.67 -5.16 -6.04
C PRO A 100 7.40 -4.31 -6.22
N ASP A 101 6.23 -4.81 -5.82
CA ASP A 101 4.97 -4.07 -5.92
C ASP A 101 4.96 -2.77 -5.08
N GLN A 102 5.65 -2.77 -3.93
CA GLN A 102 5.80 -1.58 -3.09
C GLN A 102 6.74 -0.57 -3.73
N ILE A 103 7.82 -1.03 -4.37
CA ILE A 103 8.76 -0.17 -5.10
C ILE A 103 8.02 0.56 -6.21
N ASP A 104 7.31 -0.16 -7.07
CA ASP A 104 6.53 0.41 -8.16
C ASP A 104 5.54 1.48 -7.65
N ALA A 105 4.83 1.17 -6.56
CA ALA A 105 3.89 2.10 -5.95
C ALA A 105 4.58 3.37 -5.40
N ILE A 106 5.71 3.22 -4.71
CA ILE A 106 6.50 4.33 -4.16
C ILE A 106 7.02 5.23 -5.26
N LEU A 107 7.63 4.64 -6.29
CA LEU A 107 8.15 5.38 -7.45
C LEU A 107 7.01 6.13 -8.14
N ALA A 108 5.87 5.47 -8.37
CA ALA A 108 4.68 6.08 -8.97
C ALA A 108 4.20 7.29 -8.16
N TYR A 109 4.16 7.20 -6.82
CA TYR A 109 3.79 8.34 -5.97
C TYR A 109 4.81 9.48 -6.02
N ILE A 110 6.10 9.17 -5.87
CA ILE A 110 7.18 10.17 -5.88
C ILE A 110 7.19 10.92 -7.22
N GLU A 111 6.99 10.22 -8.34
CA GLU A 111 6.91 10.83 -9.68
C GLU A 111 5.84 11.93 -9.74
N THR A 112 4.68 11.74 -9.08
CA THR A 112 3.61 12.76 -9.07
C THR A 112 3.98 14.08 -8.40
N LEU A 113 5.05 14.09 -7.61
CA LEU A 113 5.51 15.23 -6.84
C LEU A 113 6.56 16.07 -7.56
N GLN A 114 7.21 15.54 -8.60
CA GLN A 114 8.40 16.16 -9.16
C GLN A 114 8.14 17.56 -9.70
N GLN A 115 9.06 18.46 -9.39
CA GLN A 115 9.09 19.84 -9.87
C GLN A 115 10.26 20.02 -10.85
N PRO A 116 10.12 20.92 -11.85
CA PRO A 116 11.21 21.27 -12.75
C PRO A 116 12.45 21.82 -12.03
#